data_AF-A0A381Y3R7-F1
#
_entry.id   AF-A0A381Y3R7-F1
#
_cell.length_a   1.000
_cell.length_b   1.000
_cell.length_c   1.000
_cell.angle_alpha   90.00
_cell.angle_beta   90.00
_cell.angle_gamma   90.00
#
_symmetry.space_group_name_H-M   'P 1'
#
loop_
_entity.id
_entity.type
_entity.pdbx_description
1 polymer ?
#
loop_
_entity_poly.entity_id
_entity_poly.type
_entity_poly.pdbx_seq_one_letter_code
_entity_poly.pdbx_strand_id
1 'polypeptide(L)'
;VVVADGPNWLVANRGPWDLVLLDPPYAFDGWPALLGGPLVGSVAGVVVVESDREVDPGPSWNVGSTRRHGSTVVTLLTPTD
;
A
#
# COMPACT_ATOMS: atom_id res chain seq x y z
N VAL A 1 -2.21 -17.39 12.99
CA VAL A 1 -1.27 -16.36 12.48
C VAL A 1 -1.13 -16.59 11.00
N VAL A 2 -1.46 -15.60 10.17
CA VAL A 2 -1.09 -15.65 8.74
C VAL A 2 0.40 -15.33 8.70
N VAL A 3 1.23 -16.33 8.37
CA VAL A 3 2.67 -16.17 8.17
C VAL A 3 2.93 -16.41 6.70
N ALA A 4 2.95 -15.35 5.92
CA ALA A 4 3.47 -15.36 4.57
C ALA A 4 4.33 -14.11 4.39
N ASP A 5 5.40 -14.25 3.61
CA ASP A 5 6.17 -13.12 3.12
C ASP A 5 5.30 -12.34 2.11
N GLY A 6 4.70 -11.24 2.56
CA GLY A 6 3.74 -10.44 1.80
C GLY A 6 4.24 -10.04 0.41
N PRO A 7 5.43 -9.43 0.29
CA PRO A 7 6.05 -9.12 -1.00
C PRO A 7 6.19 -10.34 -1.94
N ASN A 8 6.70 -11.47 -1.45
CA ASN A 8 6.85 -12.67 -2.27
C ASN A 8 5.50 -13.26 -2.71
N TRP A 9 4.50 -13.25 -1.81
CA TRP A 9 3.16 -13.69 -2.15
C TRP A 9 2.52 -12.79 -3.22
N LEU A 10 2.69 -11.47 -3.11
CA LEU A 10 2.14 -10.49 -4.04
C LEU A 10 2.72 -10.64 -5.45
N VAL A 11 4.03 -10.93 -5.56
CA VAL A 11 4.66 -11.20 -6.87
C VAL A 11 4.07 -12.45 -7.53
N ALA A 12 3.76 -13.49 -6.74
CA ALA A 12 3.20 -14.74 -7.23
C ALA A 12 1.68 -14.67 -7.51
N ASN A 13 0.95 -13.71 -6.92
CA ASN A 13 -0.51 -13.62 -7.00
C ASN A 13 -0.93 -12.21 -7.45
N ARG A 14 -1.14 -12.06 -8.77
CA ARG A 14 -1.58 -10.78 -9.36
C ARG A 14 -3.10 -10.67 -9.39
N GLY A 15 -3.58 -9.42 -9.28
CA GLY A 15 -5.00 -9.07 -9.22
C GLY A 15 -5.77 -9.19 -10.54
N PRO A 16 -6.92 -8.50 -10.69
CA PRO A 16 -7.21 -7.22 -10.05
C PRO A 16 -7.74 -7.33 -8.61
N TRP A 17 -7.24 -6.47 -7.73
CA TRP A 17 -7.70 -6.32 -6.35
C TRP A 17 -8.53 -5.06 -6.19
N ASP A 18 -9.73 -5.17 -5.63
CA ASP A 18 -10.60 -4.02 -5.33
C ASP A 18 -10.20 -3.29 -4.04
N LEU A 19 -9.52 -4.00 -3.12
CA LEU A 19 -9.05 -3.47 -1.85
C LEU A 19 -7.72 -4.12 -1.45
N VAL A 20 -6.75 -3.30 -1.09
CA VAL A 20 -5.48 -3.73 -0.51
C VAL A 20 -5.25 -3.00 0.82
N LEU A 21 -4.91 -3.74 1.86
CA LEU A 21 -4.55 -3.20 3.18
C LEU A 21 -3.05 -3.41 3.41
N LEU A 22 -2.31 -2.33 3.56
CA LEU A 22 -0.88 -2.33 3.82
C LEU A 22 -0.63 -1.86 5.26
N ASP A 23 -0.48 -2.83 6.15
CA ASP A 23 -0.13 -2.63 7.56
C ASP A 23 1.15 -3.43 7.90
N PRO A 24 2.32 -3.01 7.39
CA PRO A 24 3.58 -3.62 7.76
C PRO A 24 4.08 -3.09 9.12
N PRO A 25 5.05 -3.77 9.77
CA PRO A 25 5.70 -3.22 10.96
C PRO A 25 6.25 -1.81 10.73
N TYR A 26 6.19 -0.91 11.71
CA TYR A 26 6.59 0.50 11.53
C TYR A 26 8.04 0.73 11.04
N ALA A 27 8.93 -0.22 11.31
CA ALA A 27 10.30 -0.22 10.79
C ALA A 27 10.41 -0.51 9.28
N PHE A 28 9.30 -0.83 8.60
CA PHE A 28 9.27 -1.07 7.16
C PHE A 28 9.57 0.19 6.36
N ASP A 29 10.51 0.08 5.42
CA ASP A 29 11.00 1.14 4.55
C ASP A 29 10.84 0.82 3.05
N GLY A 30 10.39 -0.38 2.70
CA GLY A 30 10.20 -0.86 1.34
C GLY A 30 9.02 -0.26 0.57
N TRP A 31 8.49 0.88 1.00
CA TRP A 31 7.33 1.55 0.40
C TRP A 31 7.50 1.87 -1.09
N PRO A 32 8.63 2.46 -1.55
CA PRO A 32 8.78 2.79 -2.96
C PRO A 32 8.76 1.56 -3.87
N ALA A 33 9.35 0.45 -3.41
CA ALA A 33 9.36 -0.80 -4.16
C ALA A 33 7.98 -1.47 -4.20
N LEU A 34 7.23 -1.41 -3.10
CA LEU A 34 5.90 -2.00 -3.00
C LEU A 34 4.87 -1.22 -3.83
N LEU A 35 4.81 0.11 -3.63
CA LEU A 35 3.84 0.99 -4.28
C LEU A 35 4.21 1.28 -5.75
N GLY A 36 5.50 1.33 -6.10
CA GLY A 36 5.96 1.52 -7.48
C GLY A 36 6.14 0.21 -8.27
N GLY A 37 5.90 -0.94 -7.66
CA GLY A 37 6.18 -2.25 -8.24
C GLY A 37 4.93 -3.11 -8.40
N PRO A 38 4.83 -4.25 -7.71
CA PRO A 38 3.83 -5.29 -8.00
C PRO A 38 2.37 -4.86 -7.78
N LEU A 39 2.12 -3.79 -7.02
CA LEU A 39 0.77 -3.23 -6.85
C LEU A 39 0.31 -2.43 -8.07
N VAL A 40 1.22 -1.83 -8.84
CA VAL A 40 0.89 -1.06 -10.04
C VAL A 40 0.28 -2.00 -11.09
N GLY A 41 -0.92 -1.67 -11.55
CA GLY A 41 -1.68 -2.50 -12.50
C GLY A 41 -2.32 -3.77 -11.90
N SER A 42 -2.08 -4.07 -10.61
CA SER A 42 -2.73 -5.18 -9.91
C SER A 42 -3.91 -4.74 -9.05
N VAL A 43 -4.12 -3.44 -8.87
CA VAL A 43 -5.20 -2.86 -8.06
C VAL A 43 -6.19 -2.14 -8.98
N ALA A 44 -7.47 -2.43 -8.82
CA ALA A 44 -8.57 -1.77 -9.52
C ALA A 44 -9.35 -0.78 -8.63
N GLY A 45 -9.24 -0.91 -7.29
CA GLY A 45 -9.94 -0.06 -6.34
C GLY A 45 -9.01 0.72 -5.42
N VAL A 46 -9.09 0.45 -4.11
CA VAL A 46 -8.45 1.28 -3.07
C VAL A 46 -7.27 0.55 -2.43
N VAL A 47 -6.20 1.29 -2.14
CA VAL A 47 -5.12 0.87 -1.24
C VAL A 47 -5.19 1.70 0.02
N VAL A 48 -5.23 1.04 1.18
CA VAL A 48 -5.10 1.66 2.50
C VAL A 48 -3.67 1.45 2.97
N VAL A 49 -2.97 2.54 3.24
CA VAL A 49 -1.60 2.54 3.75
C VAL A 49 -1.64 2.94 5.22
N GLU A 50 -1.18 2.06 6.10
CA GLU A 50 -0.95 2.35 7.51
C GLU A 50 0.56 2.46 7.80
N SER A 51 0.95 3.49 8.55
CA SER A 51 2.34 3.78 8.91
C SER A 51 2.41 4.67 10.15
N ASP A 52 3.60 4.88 10.71
CA ASP A 52 3.87 5.89 11.74
C ASP A 52 4.13 7.30 11.16
N ARG A 53 4.33 7.36 9.84
CA ARG A 53 4.69 8.55 9.07
C ARG A 53 3.94 8.59 7.74
N GLU A 54 3.85 9.78 7.16
CA GLU A 54 3.38 9.90 5.79
C GLU A 54 4.35 9.17 4.83
N VAL A 55 3.76 8.44 3.89
CA VAL A 55 4.49 7.67 2.88
C VAL A 55 4.29 8.38 1.55
N ASP A 56 5.39 8.59 0.81
CA ASP A 56 5.31 9.04 -0.58
C ASP A 56 4.82 7.88 -1.45
N PRO A 57 3.63 7.98 -2.06
CA PRO A 57 3.09 6.90 -2.87
C PRO A 57 3.74 6.81 -4.26
N GLY A 58 4.46 7.84 -4.71
CA GLY A 58 4.95 7.91 -6.08
C GLY A 58 3.87 8.21 -7.11
N PRO A 59 4.21 8.19 -8.41
CA PRO A 59 3.39 8.80 -9.46
C PRO A 59 2.19 7.96 -9.94
N SER A 60 2.14 6.67 -9.61
CA SER A 60 1.08 5.75 -10.08
C SER A 60 -0.20 5.77 -9.24
N TRP A 61 -0.28 6.67 -8.26
CA TRP A 61 -1.35 6.72 -7.28
C TRP A 61 -1.88 8.13 -7.09
N ASN A 62 -3.19 8.26 -7.04
CA ASN A 62 -3.89 9.42 -6.53
C ASN A 62 -4.04 9.32 -5.01
N VAL A 63 -3.70 10.38 -4.29
CA VAL A 63 -3.94 10.48 -2.84
C VAL A 63 -5.35 11.02 -2.59
N GLY A 64 -6.23 10.19 -2.04
CA GLY A 64 -7.59 10.60 -1.70
C GLY A 64 -7.67 11.32 -0.36
N SER A 65 -7.11 10.72 0.70
CA SER A 65 -7.05 11.35 2.02
C SER A 65 -5.92 10.80 2.88
N THR A 66 -5.35 11.66 3.72
CA THR A 66 -4.38 11.29 4.77
C THR A 66 -4.93 11.73 6.11
N ARG A 67 -4.96 10.83 7.10
CA ARG A 67 -5.44 11.12 8.47
C ARG A 67 -4.46 10.58 9.49
N ARG A 68 -4.24 11.36 10.56
CA ARG A 68 -3.41 10.95 11.70
C ARG A 68 -4.30 10.63 12.91
N HIS A 69 -4.06 9.47 13.51
CA HIS A 69 -4.72 8.99 14.72
C HIS A 69 -3.64 8.60 15.75
N GLY A 70 -3.31 9.54 16.65
CA GLY A 70 -2.15 9.36 17.53
C GLY A 70 -0.85 9.28 16.73
N SER A 71 -0.07 8.21 16.90
CA SER A 71 1.15 7.96 16.12
C SER A 71 0.87 7.40 14.73
N THR A 72 -0.33 6.86 14.47
CA THR A 72 -0.66 6.19 13.23
C THR A 72 -1.10 7.19 12.16
N VAL A 73 -0.62 7.02 10.94
CA VAL A 73 -1.02 7.71 9.72
C VAL A 73 -1.69 6.70 8.81
N VAL A 74 -2.90 7.03 8.36
CA VAL A 74 -3.65 6.25 7.37
C VAL A 74 -3.82 7.08 6.11
N THR A 75 -3.38 6.54 4.97
CA THR A 75 -3.52 7.16 3.65
C THR A 75 -4.36 6.27 2.75
N LEU A 76 -5.35 6.86 2.07
CA LEU A 76 -6.13 6.20 1.03
C LEU A 76 -5.58 6.57 -0.34
N LEU A 77 -5.25 5.55 -1.13
CA LEU A 77 -4.76 5.68 -2.50
C LEU A 77 -5.71 5.01 -3.49
N THR A 78 -5.80 5.55 -4.69
CA THR A 78 -6.42 4.89 -5.85
C THR A 78 -5.44 4.94 -7.03
N PRO A 79 -5.50 4.00 -7.99
CA PRO A 79 -4.70 4.09 -9.21
C PRO A 79 -4.91 5.42 -9.93
N THR A 80 -3.88 5.91 -10.62
CA THR A 80 -4.03 6.93 -11.66
C THR A 80 -4.64 6.31 -12.92
N ASP A 81 -5.50 7.08 -13.61
CA ASP A 81 -6.10 6.69 -14.90
C ASP A 81 -5.05 6.46 -16.00
#